data_AF-A0A3D0HI20-F1
#
_entry.id   AF-A0A3D0HI20-F1
#
_cell.length_a   1.000
_cell.length_b   1.000
_cell.length_c   1.000
_cell.angle_alpha   90.00
_cell.angle_beta   90.00
_cell.angle_gamma   90.00
#
_symmetry.space_group_name_H-M   'P 1'
#
loop_
_entity.id
_entity.type
_entity.pdbx_description
1 polymer ?
#
loop_
_entity_poly.entity_id
_entity_poly.type
_entity_poly.pdbx_seq_one_letter_code
_entity_poly.pdbx_strand_id
1 'polypeptide(L)'
;MNGFQSLSASGHTLAWQNVAPELNSATSQLKLRWENEGWTAEGTLGSDNAQFVLRLSAGWTVQQCLLFRDLEDPDLWLGTDSHGRWGEMNGAP
;
A
#
# COMPACT_ATOMS: atom_id res chain seq x y z
N MET A 1 -6.31 -13.00 24.95
CA MET A 1 -5.00 -12.44 24.56
C MET A 1 -4.82 -12.69 23.08
N ASN A 2 -4.92 -11.64 22.25
CA ASN A 2 -4.74 -11.78 20.81
C ASN A 2 -3.24 -11.90 20.51
N GLY A 3 -2.79 -13.13 20.23
CA GLY A 3 -1.41 -13.47 19.91
C GLY A 3 -1.06 -13.16 18.46
N PHE A 4 -1.15 -11.90 18.04
CA PHE A 4 -0.56 -11.50 16.77
C PHE A 4 0.94 -11.35 16.95
N GLN A 5 1.70 -12.21 16.27
CA GLN A 5 3.15 -12.17 16.26
C GLN A 5 3.60 -10.90 15.53
N SER A 6 4.56 -10.16 16.11
CA SER A 6 5.12 -8.98 15.46
C SER A 6 5.74 -9.38 14.12
N LEU A 7 5.43 -8.65 13.07
CA LEU A 7 6.04 -8.86 11.75
C LEU A 7 7.55 -8.64 11.86
N SER A 8 8.33 -9.59 11.34
CA SER A 8 9.79 -9.44 11.23
C SER A 8 10.15 -8.16 10.47
N ALA A 9 11.17 -7.44 10.95
CA ALA A 9 11.79 -6.31 10.24
C ALA A 9 12.42 -6.70 8.89
N SER A 10 12.62 -8.00 8.64
CA SER A 10 13.10 -8.51 7.35
C SER A 10 12.10 -8.33 6.20
N GLY A 11 10.88 -7.86 6.48
CA GLY A 11 9.83 -7.70 5.49
C GLY A 11 9.04 -8.99 5.25
N HIS A 12 7.96 -8.85 4.49
CA HIS A 12 7.03 -9.94 4.16
C HIS A 12 6.58 -9.83 2.72
N THR A 13 6.27 -10.98 2.11
CA THR A 13 5.61 -11.02 0.79
C THR A 13 4.36 -11.86 0.91
N LEU A 14 3.24 -11.32 0.44
CA LEU A 14 1.92 -11.92 0.52
C LEU A 14 1.26 -11.86 -0.85
N ALA A 15 0.44 -12.85 -1.16
CA ALA A 15 -0.39 -12.88 -2.36
C ALA A 15 -1.77 -13.45 -2.03
N TRP A 16 -2.82 -12.92 -2.65
CA TRP A 16 -4.20 -13.37 -2.43
C TRP A 16 -5.02 -13.23 -3.70
N GLN A 17 -6.16 -13.91 -3.74
CA GLN A 17 -7.15 -13.84 -4.82
C GLN A 17 -8.53 -13.61 -4.22
N ASN A 18 -9.45 -13.03 -4.99
CA ASN A 18 -10.85 -12.96 -4.59
C ASN A 18 -11.45 -14.37 -4.50
N VAL A 19 -12.19 -14.61 -3.42
CA VAL A 19 -12.95 -15.86 -3.22
C VAL A 19 -14.38 -15.77 -3.77
N ALA A 20 -14.87 -14.56 -4.05
CA ALA A 20 -16.20 -14.33 -4.57
C ALA A 20 -16.23 -14.61 -6.09
N PRO A 21 -17.13 -15.48 -6.57
CA PRO A 21 -17.16 -15.90 -7.97
C PRO A 21 -17.57 -14.80 -8.94
N GLU A 22 -18.29 -13.78 -8.48
CA GLU A 22 -18.65 -12.59 -9.26
C GLU A 22 -17.50 -11.59 -9.44
N LEU A 23 -16.42 -11.73 -8.66
CA LEU A 23 -15.23 -10.89 -8.75
C LEU A 23 -14.12 -11.62 -9.50
N ASN A 24 -13.31 -10.84 -10.24
CA ASN A 24 -12.14 -11.37 -10.93
C ASN A 24 -11.18 -12.07 -9.95
N SER A 25 -10.79 -13.31 -10.25
CA SER A 25 -9.82 -14.11 -9.48
C SER A 25 -8.35 -13.69 -9.70
N ALA A 26 -8.11 -12.52 -10.31
CA ALA A 26 -6.78 -11.98 -10.51
C ALA A 26 -6.02 -11.86 -9.17
N THR A 27 -4.79 -12.36 -9.16
CA THR A 27 -3.92 -12.35 -7.98
C THR A 27 -3.47 -10.94 -7.65
N SER A 28 -3.71 -10.55 -6.40
CA SER A 28 -3.12 -9.36 -5.79
C SER A 28 -1.88 -9.74 -5.00
N GLN A 29 -0.92 -8.84 -4.92
CA GLN A 29 0.35 -9.06 -4.23
C GLN A 29 0.70 -7.86 -3.34
N LEU A 30 1.42 -8.13 -2.26
CA LEU A 30 1.97 -7.12 -1.36
C LEU A 30 3.38 -7.54 -0.96
N LYS A 31 4.33 -6.61 -1.10
CA LYS A 31 5.65 -6.69 -0.52
C LYS A 31 5.79 -5.58 0.52
N LEU A 32 6.13 -5.98 1.73
CA LEU A 32 6.35 -5.10 2.86
C LEU A 32 7.85 -5.08 3.19
N ARG A 33 8.45 -3.90 3.25
CA ARG A 33 9.88 -3.68 3.55
C ARG A 33 10.05 -2.65 4.66
N TRP A 34 10.97 -2.89 5.59
CA TRP A 34 11.40 -1.89 6.58
C TRP A 34 12.54 -1.06 6.01
N GLU A 35 12.35 0.24 5.84
CA GLU A 35 13.32 1.16 5.24
C GLU A 35 13.22 2.54 5.90
N ASN A 36 14.36 3.17 6.19
CA ASN A 36 14.42 4.53 6.74
C ASN A 36 13.51 4.76 7.97
N GLU A 37 13.56 3.85 8.94
CA GLU A 37 12.77 3.91 10.18
C GLU A 37 11.24 3.85 9.99
N GLY A 38 10.80 3.39 8.82
CA GLY A 38 9.39 3.16 8.51
C GLY A 38 9.16 1.92 7.66
N TRP A 39 7.90 1.68 7.32
CA TRP A 39 7.49 0.60 6.44
C TRP A 39 7.13 1.12 5.06
N THR A 40 7.47 0.35 4.04
CA THR A 40 7.00 0.53 2.67
C THR A 40 6.24 -0.72 2.25
N ALA A 41 4.97 -0.54 1.90
CA ALA A 41 4.12 -1.57 1.35
C ALA A 41 3.88 -1.26 -0.13
N GLU A 42 4.34 -2.12 -1.02
CA GLU A 42 4.14 -1.98 -2.46
C GLU A 42 3.50 -3.23 -3.04
N GLY A 43 2.63 -3.08 -4.02
CA GLY A 43 1.84 -4.21 -4.47
C GLY A 43 0.99 -3.95 -5.69
N THR A 44 0.30 -4.99 -6.12
CA THR A 44 -0.64 -4.97 -7.23
C THR A 44 -2.03 -5.36 -6.75
N LEU A 45 -3.04 -4.65 -7.24
CA LEU A 45 -4.46 -4.98 -7.11
C LEU A 45 -4.90 -5.63 -8.41
N GLY A 46 -4.95 -6.97 -8.41
CA GLY A 46 -5.14 -7.74 -9.64
C GLY A 46 -6.46 -7.47 -10.36
N SER A 47 -7.55 -7.23 -9.61
CA SER A 47 -8.88 -6.94 -10.17
C SER A 47 -8.92 -5.64 -10.95
N ASP A 48 -8.15 -4.65 -10.50
CA ASP A 48 -8.19 -3.28 -10.98
C ASP A 48 -7.00 -2.94 -11.88
N ASN A 49 -6.12 -3.93 -12.15
CA ASN A 49 -4.84 -3.76 -12.83
C ASN A 49 -4.03 -2.56 -12.30
N ALA A 50 -4.13 -2.30 -10.99
CA ALA A 50 -3.53 -1.13 -10.36
C ALA A 50 -2.31 -1.54 -9.54
N GLN A 51 -1.36 -0.63 -9.41
CA GLN A 51 -0.23 -0.77 -8.49
C GLN A 51 -0.32 0.31 -7.41
N PHE A 52 0.19 0.00 -6.23
CA PHE A 52 0.21 0.96 -5.13
C PHE A 52 1.52 0.96 -4.39
N VAL A 53 1.83 2.10 -3.77
CA VAL A 53 2.87 2.23 -2.76
C VAL A 53 2.28 2.97 -1.55
N LEU A 54 2.36 2.36 -0.38
CA LEU A 54 2.07 2.98 0.91
C LEU A 54 3.38 3.21 1.66
N ARG A 55 3.55 4.43 2.17
CA ARG A 55 4.58 4.72 3.17
C ARG A 55 3.92 4.77 4.54
N LEU A 56 4.46 4.02 5.49
CA LEU A 56 3.94 3.96 6.84
C LEU A 56 5.05 4.27 7.86
N SER A 57 4.66 4.87 8.97
CA SER A 57 5.55 5.06 10.11
C SER A 57 5.93 3.72 10.76
N ALA A 58 6.93 3.73 11.64
CA ALA A 58 7.26 2.60 12.51
C ALA A 58 6.04 2.05 13.28
N GLY A 59 5.13 2.95 13.66
CA GLY A 59 3.88 2.66 14.36
C GLY A 59 2.70 2.32 13.45
N TRP A 60 2.94 1.98 12.18
CA TRP A 60 1.91 1.58 11.21
C TRP A 60 0.91 2.67 10.80
N THR A 61 1.24 3.94 11.04
CA THR A 61 0.43 5.05 10.55
C THR A 61 0.72 5.27 9.07
N VAL A 62 -0.29 5.23 8.20
CA VAL A 62 -0.12 5.57 6.78
C VAL A 62 0.20 7.07 6.65
N GLN A 63 1.30 7.37 5.97
CA GLN A 63 1.80 8.72 5.74
C GLN A 63 1.63 9.15 4.29
N GLN A 64 1.77 8.21 3.35
CA GLN A 64 1.55 8.46 1.93
C GLN A 64 0.88 7.27 1.26
N CYS A 65 0.10 7.56 0.22
CA CYS A 65 -0.51 6.58 -0.67
C CYS A 65 -0.29 7.04 -2.12
N LEU A 66 0.39 6.22 -2.91
CA LEU A 66 0.58 6.42 -4.34
C LEU A 66 -0.18 5.30 -5.06
N LEU A 67 -0.95 5.67 -6.08
CA LEU A 67 -1.69 4.74 -6.94
C LEU A 67 -1.26 4.96 -8.39
N PHE A 68 -1.05 3.85 -9.09
CA PHE A 68 -0.65 3.81 -10.49
C PHE A 68 -1.68 2.97 -11.24
N ARG A 69 -2.41 3.58 -12.17
CA ARG A 69 -3.32 2.87 -13.09
C ARG A 69 -2.85 3.16 -14.51
N ASP A 70 -2.28 2.14 -15.15
CA ASP A 70 -1.85 2.18 -16.56
C ASP A 70 -0.85 3.29 -16.95
N LEU A 71 -0.17 3.91 -15.97
CA LEU A 71 0.79 5.00 -16.14
C LEU A 71 2.12 4.71 -15.43
N GLU A 72 3.19 5.36 -15.89
CA GLU A 72 4.53 5.27 -15.28
C GLU A 72 4.61 6.09 -13.98
N ASP A 73 3.94 7.25 -13.95
CA ASP A 73 3.80 8.12 -12.78
C ASP A 73 2.50 7.82 -12.01
N PRO A 74 2.45 8.10 -10.69
CA PRO A 74 1.24 7.89 -9.91
C PRO A 74 0.16 8.90 -10.32
N ASP A 75 -1.03 8.42 -10.64
CA ASP A 75 -2.17 9.28 -10.98
C ASP A 75 -2.85 9.88 -9.73
N LEU A 76 -2.68 9.23 -8.58
CA LEU A 76 -3.09 9.71 -7.27
C LEU A 76 -1.91 9.61 -6.32
N TRP A 77 -1.55 10.74 -5.72
CA TRP A 77 -0.55 10.80 -4.68
C TRP A 77 -1.08 11.58 -3.49
N LEU A 78 -1.42 10.85 -2.44
CA LEU A 78 -1.89 11.40 -1.18
C LEU A 78 -0.78 11.42 -0.13
N GLY A 79 -0.73 12.47 0.68
CA GLY A 79 0.11 12.56 1.87
C GLY A 79 -0.67 13.06 3.09
N THR A 80 -0.19 12.71 4.29
CA THR A 80 -0.75 13.19 5.56
C THR A 80 0.11 14.27 6.21
N ASP A 81 -0.51 15.26 6.83
CA ASP A 81 0.19 16.35 7.53
C ASP A 81 0.61 16.01 8.98
N SER A 82 0.84 14.72 9.27
CA SER A 82 1.07 14.15 10.62
C SER A 82 -0.04 14.33 11.66
N HIS A 83 -1.07 15.15 11.38
CA HIS A 83 -2.27 15.32 12.20
C HIS A 83 -3.49 14.59 11.60
N GLY A 84 -3.25 13.73 10.61
CA GLY A 84 -4.26 12.89 9.98
C GLY A 84 -5.08 13.59 8.90
N ARG A 85 -4.75 14.83 8.52
CA ARG A 85 -5.37 15.47 7.35
C ARG A 85 -4.64 15.02 6.10
N TRP A 86 -5.42 14.71 5.07
CA TRP A 86 -4.92 14.24 3.78
C TRP A 86 -4.96 15.35 2.75
N GLY A 87 -3.97 15.36 1.86
CA GLY A 87 -3.93 16.23 0.70
C GLY A 87 -3.24 15.55 -0.48
N GLU A 88 -3.62 15.95 -1.69
CA GLU A 88 -2.93 15.54 -2.91
C GLU A 88 -1.57 16.27 -3.02
N MET A 89 -0.54 15.51 -3.37
CA MET A 89 0.85 15.95 -3.44
C MET A 89 1.31 16.17 -4.88
N ASN A 90 0.64 15.54 -5.84
CA ASN A 90 0.91 15.63 -7.28
C ASN A 90 0.46 16.96 -7.92
N GLY A 91 -0.08 17.90 -7.12
CA GLY A 91 -0.30 19.29 -7.54
C GLY A 91 -1.17 19.42 -8.77
N ALA A 92 -2.27 18.66 -8.85
CA ALA A 92 -3.28 18.88 -9.89
C ALA A 92 -3.59 20.38 -9.97
N PRO A 93 -3.54 20.99 -11.16
CA PRO A 93 -3.59 22.44 -11.35
C PRO A 93 -4.86 23.09 -10.77
#